data_AF-A0AA38MNU9-F1
#
_entry.id   AF-A0AA38MNU9-F1
#
_cell.length_a   1.000
_cell.length_b   1.000
_cell.length_c   1.000
_cell.angle_alpha   90.00
_cell.angle_beta   90.00
_cell.angle_gamma   90.00
#
_symmetry.space_group_name_H-M   'P 1'
#
loop_
_entity.id
_entity.type
_entity.pdbx_description
1 polymer ?
#
loop_
_entity_poly.entity_id
_entity_poly.type
_entity_poly.pdbx_seq_one_letter_code
_entity_poly.pdbx_strand_id
1 'polypeptide(L)'
;MSEILDIYQSPSIDQSVDREEERTYYPYVQSFNNSDEIQIDIHQPDAFICMSDSKLRIIGELKEEATTTIPVAIENEKTETPVAGECKLTNNAGLYLFESIIYSFNGNEVEKIRDPGTTTTIHNYCAYSANQSKNLIQAGWNPNATGHTILTQDEKTKKFEIWVPFSYIFGIFFYYRNVMFGHHSIRLVRKAHLSQRQSENNAVAENSNR
;
A
#
# COMPACT_ATOMS: atom_id res chain seq x y z
N MET A 1 -33.69 41.14 2.63
CA MET A 1 -32.43 40.99 1.86
C MET A 1 -32.83 40.83 0.41
N SER A 2 -32.35 41.67 -0.49
CA SER A 2 -32.67 41.58 -1.91
C SER A 2 -32.01 40.33 -2.51
N GLU A 3 -32.79 39.43 -3.13
CA GLU A 3 -32.33 38.26 -3.89
C GLU A 3 -31.70 38.65 -5.25
N ILE A 4 -31.00 39.78 -5.32
CA ILE A 4 -30.31 40.22 -6.53
C ILE A 4 -28.90 39.64 -6.49
N LEU A 5 -28.61 38.74 -7.42
CA LEU A 5 -27.27 38.15 -7.61
C LEU A 5 -26.26 39.25 -7.95
N ASP A 6 -25.29 39.49 -7.07
CA ASP A 6 -24.17 40.40 -7.32
C ASP A 6 -23.03 39.66 -8.04
N ILE A 7 -22.95 39.82 -9.36
CA ILE A 7 -21.92 39.22 -10.21
C ILE A 7 -20.51 39.78 -9.97
N TYR A 8 -20.37 40.89 -9.25
CA TYR A 8 -19.07 41.51 -8.93
C TYR A 8 -18.56 41.14 -7.53
N GLN A 9 -19.32 40.35 -6.78
CA GLN A 9 -18.89 39.87 -5.48
C GLN A 9 -17.64 39.00 -5.61
N SER A 10 -16.66 39.22 -4.72
CA SER A 10 -15.48 38.35 -4.66
C SER A 10 -15.90 36.92 -4.26
N PRO A 11 -15.36 35.87 -4.89
CA PRO A 11 -15.73 34.50 -4.58
C PRO A 11 -15.39 34.18 -3.12
N SER A 12 -16.35 33.59 -2.40
CA SER A 12 -16.09 33.00 -1.10
C SER A 12 -15.55 31.58 -1.31
N ILE A 13 -14.46 31.24 -0.63
CA ILE A 13 -13.84 29.92 -0.70
C ILE A 13 -14.19 29.20 0.59
N ASP A 14 -14.93 28.10 0.46
CA ASP A 14 -15.15 27.16 1.54
C ASP A 14 -14.19 25.98 1.40
N GLN A 15 -13.46 25.67 2.48
CA GLN A 15 -12.53 24.54 2.58
C GLN A 15 -12.97 23.54 3.65
N SER A 16 -14.20 23.65 4.13
CA SER A 16 -14.75 22.71 5.10
C SER A 16 -14.90 21.31 4.50
N VAL A 17 -14.61 20.31 5.33
CA VAL A 17 -14.83 18.90 5.00
C VAL A 17 -16.20 18.51 5.53
N ASP A 18 -17.11 18.12 4.64
CA ASP A 18 -18.47 17.71 5.01
C ASP A 18 -18.48 16.34 5.71
N ARG A 19 -17.73 15.36 5.17
CA ARG A 19 -17.71 13.98 5.68
C ARG A 19 -16.41 13.24 5.37
N GLU A 20 -15.96 12.41 6.31
CA GLU A 20 -14.94 11.37 6.11
C GLU A 20 -15.63 10.00 6.05
N GLU A 21 -15.22 9.13 5.13
CA GLU A 21 -15.83 7.82 4.91
C GLU A 21 -14.74 6.74 4.85
N GLU A 22 -14.94 5.67 5.61
CA GLU A 22 -14.07 4.49 5.58
C GLU A 22 -14.79 3.31 4.93
N ARG A 23 -14.13 2.66 3.97
CA ARG A 23 -14.67 1.50 3.24
C ARG A 23 -13.68 0.36 3.26
N THR A 24 -14.19 -0.86 3.48
CA THR A 24 -13.40 -2.09 3.43
C THR A 24 -13.61 -2.80 2.10
N TYR A 25 -12.51 -3.20 1.45
CA TYR A 25 -12.52 -3.91 0.18
C TYR A 25 -11.81 -5.25 0.33
N TYR A 26 -12.38 -6.29 -0.29
CA TYR A 26 -11.81 -7.64 -0.32
C TYR A 26 -11.33 -7.99 -1.72
N PRO A 27 -10.28 -8.82 -1.86
CA PRO A 27 -9.87 -9.32 -3.16
C PRO A 27 -10.95 -10.19 -3.79
N TYR A 28 -11.00 -10.22 -5.12
CA TYR A 28 -11.95 -11.06 -5.86
C TYR A 28 -11.78 -12.55 -5.57
N VAL A 29 -10.53 -12.98 -5.34
CA VAL A 29 -10.18 -14.37 -5.00
C VAL A 29 -9.30 -14.34 -3.76
N GLN A 30 -9.47 -15.33 -2.88
CA GLN A 30 -8.71 -15.45 -1.62
C GLN A 30 -7.65 -16.56 -1.69
N SER A 31 -7.21 -16.96 -2.88
CA SER A 31 -6.36 -18.15 -3.03
C SER A 31 -4.90 -17.86 -2.68
N PHE A 32 -4.49 -16.59 -2.52
CA PHE A 32 -3.11 -16.13 -2.25
C PHE A 32 -2.07 -16.59 -3.28
N ASN A 33 -2.45 -17.42 -4.25
CA ASN A 33 -1.61 -18.07 -5.24
C ASN A 33 -1.64 -17.35 -6.60
N ASN A 34 -2.68 -16.55 -6.88
CA ASN A 34 -2.92 -15.99 -8.22
C ASN A 34 -3.01 -14.46 -8.17
N SER A 35 -1.88 -13.74 -8.03
CA SER A 35 -1.78 -12.27 -8.13
C SER A 35 -3.09 -11.53 -7.86
N ASP A 36 -3.66 -11.75 -6.66
CA ASP A 36 -5.06 -11.43 -6.40
C ASP A 36 -5.31 -9.93 -6.64
N GLU A 37 -6.37 -9.62 -7.39
CA GLU A 37 -6.76 -8.24 -7.68
C GLU A 37 -7.77 -7.76 -6.65
N ILE A 38 -7.53 -6.55 -6.13
CA ILE A 38 -8.47 -5.78 -5.33
C ILE A 38 -8.82 -4.53 -6.13
N GLN A 39 -10.11 -4.34 -6.43
CA GLN A 39 -10.60 -3.16 -7.11
C GLN A 39 -11.40 -2.29 -6.13
N ILE A 40 -11.00 -1.03 -6.03
CA ILE A 40 -11.63 0.01 -5.21
C ILE A 40 -12.28 0.99 -6.17
N ASP A 41 -13.59 0.89 -6.33
CA ASP A 41 -14.37 1.84 -7.11
C ASP A 41 -15.10 2.82 -6.19
N ILE A 42 -14.91 4.11 -6.47
CA ILE A 42 -15.54 5.22 -5.77
C ILE A 42 -16.34 6.00 -6.82
N HIS A 43 -17.66 5.81 -6.76
CA HIS A 43 -18.62 6.46 -7.64
C HIS A 43 -19.71 7.14 -6.81
N GLN A 44 -19.46 8.40 -6.43
CA GLN A 44 -20.44 9.24 -5.74
C GLN A 44 -20.77 10.44 -6.65
N PRO A 45 -21.92 10.43 -7.34
CA PRO A 45 -22.25 11.42 -8.37
C PRO A 45 -22.56 12.82 -7.83
N ASP A 46 -22.71 12.98 -6.51
CA ASP A 46 -23.06 14.26 -5.87
C ASP A 46 -21.98 14.75 -4.89
N ALA A 47 -20.79 14.15 -4.91
CA ALA A 47 -19.71 14.47 -3.99
C ALA A 47 -18.42 14.87 -4.71
N PHE A 48 -17.77 15.92 -4.21
CA PHE A 48 -16.39 16.24 -4.54
C PHE A 48 -15.46 15.50 -3.57
N ILE A 49 -14.48 14.79 -4.12
CA ILE A 49 -13.60 13.90 -3.34
C ILE A 49 -12.18 14.44 -3.39
N CYS A 50 -11.56 14.60 -2.21
CA CYS A 50 -10.14 14.94 -2.09
C CYS A 50 -9.29 13.67 -2.07
N MET A 51 -8.93 13.15 -3.26
CA MET A 51 -8.10 11.94 -3.35
C MET A 51 -6.67 12.13 -2.82
N SER A 52 -6.14 13.37 -2.77
CA SER A 52 -4.78 13.61 -2.29
C SER A 52 -4.60 13.37 -0.79
N ASP A 53 -5.66 13.58 -0.01
CA ASP A 53 -5.68 13.40 1.44
C ASP A 53 -6.24 12.03 1.87
N SER A 54 -6.88 11.31 0.95
CA SER A 54 -7.31 9.92 1.14
C SER A 54 -6.13 8.99 1.41
N LYS A 55 -6.38 7.92 2.17
CA LYS A 55 -5.37 6.96 2.62
C LYS A 55 -5.82 5.53 2.34
N LEU A 56 -4.87 4.69 1.96
CA LEU A 56 -5.02 3.24 1.92
C LEU A 56 -4.73 2.66 3.31
N ARG A 57 -5.74 2.05 3.93
CA ARG A 57 -5.59 1.32 5.19
C ARG A 57 -5.32 -0.16 4.89
N ILE A 58 -4.21 -0.67 5.41
CA ILE A 58 -3.80 -2.08 5.29
C ILE A 58 -3.73 -2.67 6.70
N ILE A 59 -4.55 -3.68 6.97
CA ILE A 59 -4.58 -4.39 8.24
C ILE A 59 -4.19 -5.84 7.97
N GLY A 60 -3.30 -6.38 8.79
CA GLY A 60 -2.85 -7.75 8.65
C GLY A 60 -2.31 -8.33 9.93
N GLU A 61 -2.07 -9.64 9.89
CA GLU A 61 -1.43 -10.40 10.95
C GLU A 61 -0.29 -11.19 10.32
N LEU A 62 0.90 -11.09 10.91
CA LEU A 62 2.06 -11.86 10.51
C LEU A 62 1.98 -13.23 11.17
N LYS A 63 1.82 -14.27 10.35
CA LYS A 63 1.93 -15.66 10.80
C LYS A 63 3.31 -16.18 10.48
N GLU A 64 4.08 -16.51 11.51
CA GLU A 64 5.35 -17.18 11.36
C GLU A 64 5.05 -18.65 11.02
N GLU A 65 5.26 -19.04 9.77
CA GLU A 65 5.29 -20.45 9.40
C GLU A 65 6.66 -20.99 9.81
N ALA A 66 6.68 -22.00 10.69
CA ALA A 66 7.91 -22.58 11.22
C ALA A 66 8.64 -23.42 10.16
N THR A 67 9.13 -22.77 9.12
CA THR A 67 9.78 -23.43 7.99
C THR A 67 11.25 -23.14 8.09
N THR A 68 11.93 -23.94 8.92
CA THR A 68 13.27 -24.54 8.73
C THR A 68 13.80 -24.88 10.12
N THR A 69 13.68 -26.13 10.53
CA THR A 69 14.63 -26.73 11.48
C THR A 69 16.01 -26.59 10.82
N ILE A 70 16.74 -25.53 11.15
CA ILE A 70 18.18 -25.50 10.87
C ILE A 70 18.75 -26.54 11.82
N PRO A 71 19.31 -27.68 11.36
CA PRO A 71 20.06 -28.54 12.25
C PRO A 71 21.29 -27.74 12.68
N VAL A 72 21.18 -27.14 13.86
CA VAL A 72 22.35 -26.63 14.57
C VAL A 72 23.19 -27.87 14.87
N ALA A 73 24.24 -28.08 14.07
CA ALA A 73 25.27 -29.06 14.36
C ALA A 73 26.07 -28.58 15.58
N ILE A 74 25.49 -28.73 16.77
CA ILE A 74 26.25 -28.80 18.01
C ILE A 74 26.36 -30.29 18.30
N GLU A 75 27.58 -30.80 18.15
CA GLU A 75 27.94 -32.10 18.70
C GLU A 75 27.61 -32.06 20.20
N ASN A 76 26.72 -32.96 20.61
CA ASN A 76 26.27 -33.27 21.97
C ASN A 76 24.89 -32.69 22.35
N GLU A 77 23.94 -33.63 22.46
CA GLU A 77 22.59 -33.56 23.04
C GLU A 77 21.50 -32.82 22.25
N LYS A 78 20.79 -33.61 21.42
CA LYS A 78 19.55 -33.27 20.71
C LYS A 78 18.44 -32.87 21.69
N THR A 79 18.21 -31.57 21.81
CA THR A 79 16.90 -31.01 22.11
C THR A 79 16.54 -30.10 20.95
N GLU A 80 15.69 -30.59 20.03
CA GLU A 80 15.22 -29.85 18.86
C GLU A 80 14.30 -28.71 19.33
N THR A 81 14.89 -27.56 19.64
CA THR A 81 14.14 -26.31 19.80
C THR A 81 14.00 -25.68 18.41
N PRO A 82 12.77 -25.48 17.89
CA PRO A 82 12.61 -24.69 16.68
C PRO A 82 13.08 -23.27 17.01
N VAL A 83 14.21 -22.87 16.44
CA VAL A 83 14.62 -21.47 16.47
C VAL A 83 13.65 -20.73 15.56
N ALA A 84 12.56 -20.23 16.14
CA ALA A 84 11.63 -19.35 15.45
C ALA A 84 12.42 -18.13 15.00
N GLY A 85 12.65 -18.00 13.69
CA GLY A 85 13.27 -16.81 13.13
C GLY A 85 12.35 -15.62 13.38
N GLU A 86 12.83 -14.60 14.09
CA GLU A 86 12.05 -13.37 14.28
C GLU A 86 11.79 -12.71 12.91
N CYS A 87 10.53 -12.74 12.45
CA CYS A 87 10.15 -12.04 11.23
C CYS A 87 9.77 -10.59 11.57
N LYS A 88 10.46 -9.63 10.94
CA LYS A 88 10.27 -8.19 11.13
C LYS A 88 9.86 -7.54 9.81
N LEU A 89 8.90 -6.61 9.87
CA LEU A 89 8.46 -5.87 8.70
C LEU A 89 9.49 -4.79 8.35
N THR A 90 9.98 -4.80 7.11
CA THR A 90 10.92 -3.79 6.62
C THR A 90 10.27 -2.42 6.43
N ASN A 91 11.08 -1.36 6.32
CA ASN A 91 10.58 -0.03 5.96
C ASN A 91 9.71 -0.10 4.69
N ASN A 92 8.57 0.59 4.67
CA ASN A 92 7.61 0.59 3.56
C ASN A 92 6.96 -0.79 3.26
N ALA A 93 6.91 -1.72 4.23
CA ALA A 93 6.40 -3.08 4.01
C ALA A 93 4.99 -3.13 3.39
N GLY A 94 4.09 -2.21 3.75
CA GLY A 94 2.72 -2.21 3.24
C GLY A 94 2.64 -2.15 1.72
N LEU A 95 3.53 -1.40 1.06
CA LEU A 95 3.56 -1.32 -0.40
C LEU A 95 4.34 -2.44 -1.08
N TYR A 96 5.22 -3.14 -0.36
CA TYR A 96 5.88 -4.34 -0.90
C TYR A 96 4.93 -5.52 -1.09
N LEU A 97 3.74 -5.48 -0.49
CA LEU A 97 2.69 -6.49 -0.65
C LEU A 97 2.07 -6.48 -2.06
N PHE A 98 2.23 -5.39 -2.81
CA PHE A 98 1.61 -5.21 -4.11
C PHE A 98 2.66 -5.26 -5.22
N GLU A 99 2.31 -5.92 -6.33
CA GLU A 99 3.11 -5.92 -7.56
C GLU A 99 2.82 -4.68 -8.39
N SER A 100 1.56 -4.26 -8.46
CA SER A 100 1.20 -3.02 -9.15
C SER A 100 -0.01 -2.35 -8.53
N ILE A 101 -0.05 -1.04 -8.68
CA ILE A 101 -1.17 -0.19 -8.29
C ILE A 101 -1.51 0.70 -9.48
N ILE A 102 -2.78 0.71 -9.89
CA ILE A 102 -3.27 1.44 -11.05
C ILE A 102 -4.38 2.36 -10.58
N TYR A 103 -4.26 3.64 -10.93
CA TYR A 103 -5.32 4.62 -10.75
C TYR A 103 -5.93 4.98 -12.10
N SER A 104 -7.26 4.84 -12.17
CA SER A 104 -8.07 5.20 -13.31
C SER A 104 -9.11 6.25 -12.92
N PHE A 105 -9.28 7.25 -13.78
CA PHE A 105 -10.26 8.30 -13.61
C PHE A 105 -11.23 8.29 -14.79
N ASN A 106 -12.53 8.20 -14.50
CA ASN A 106 -13.60 8.08 -15.50
C ASN A 106 -13.34 6.98 -16.55
N GLY A 107 -12.79 5.85 -16.10
CA GLY A 107 -12.48 4.69 -16.94
C GLY A 107 -11.16 4.79 -17.71
N ASN A 108 -10.44 5.90 -17.64
CA ASN A 108 -9.13 6.06 -18.27
C ASN A 108 -8.01 5.82 -17.25
N GLU A 109 -7.04 4.99 -17.60
CA GLU A 109 -5.83 4.82 -16.77
C GLU A 109 -5.03 6.13 -16.77
N VAL A 110 -4.86 6.70 -15.58
CA VAL A 110 -4.12 7.97 -15.38
C VAL A 110 -2.70 7.68 -14.97
N GLU A 111 -2.52 6.77 -14.01
CA GLU A 111 -1.21 6.44 -13.47
C GLU A 111 -1.13 4.96 -13.11
N LYS A 112 -0.03 4.33 -13.52
CA LYS A 112 0.28 2.93 -13.19
C LYS A 112 1.67 2.84 -12.58
N ILE A 113 1.71 2.29 -11.38
CA ILE A 113 2.94 2.08 -10.62
C ILE A 113 3.23 0.59 -10.59
N ARG A 114 4.38 0.22 -11.13
CA ARG A 114 4.95 -1.13 -11.01
C ARG A 114 5.90 -1.15 -9.81
N ASP A 115 5.84 -2.23 -9.04
CA ASP A 115 6.61 -2.43 -7.81
C ASP A 115 6.53 -1.21 -6.86
N PRO A 116 5.32 -0.88 -6.36
CA PRO A 116 5.08 0.29 -5.53
C PRO A 116 6.01 0.37 -4.32
N GLY A 117 6.39 -0.75 -3.69
CA GLY A 117 7.35 -0.76 -2.60
C GLY A 117 8.71 -0.14 -2.97
N THR A 118 9.28 -0.46 -4.12
CA THR A 118 10.57 0.11 -4.55
C THR A 118 10.40 1.55 -5.06
N THR A 119 9.42 1.78 -5.92
CA THR A 119 9.20 3.07 -6.57
C THR A 119 8.91 4.17 -5.57
N THR A 120 8.02 3.91 -4.61
CA THR A 120 7.71 4.88 -3.55
C THR A 120 8.87 5.08 -2.58
N THR A 121 9.66 4.04 -2.28
CA THR A 121 10.87 4.19 -1.46
C THR A 121 11.84 5.19 -2.08
N ILE A 122 12.12 5.07 -3.39
CA ILE A 122 12.98 6.01 -4.12
C ILE A 122 12.34 7.39 -4.14
N HIS A 123 11.04 7.47 -4.46
CA HIS A 123 10.31 8.73 -4.49
C HIS A 123 10.39 9.45 -3.13
N ASN A 124 10.25 8.73 -2.02
CA ASN A 124 10.23 9.33 -0.70
C ASN A 124 11.57 9.93 -0.29
N TYR A 125 12.67 9.25 -0.63
CA TYR A 125 14.01 9.80 -0.40
C TYR A 125 14.27 11.06 -1.22
N CYS A 126 13.69 11.17 -2.41
CA CYS A 126 13.91 12.29 -3.31
C CYS A 126 12.94 13.47 -3.09
N ALA A 127 11.68 13.19 -2.75
CA ALA A 127 10.60 14.18 -2.76
C ALA A 127 10.28 14.78 -1.40
N TYR A 128 10.41 14.00 -0.30
CA TYR A 128 10.07 14.49 1.04
C TYR A 128 11.27 15.06 1.76
N SER A 129 11.08 16.22 2.39
CA SER A 129 12.05 16.76 3.35
C SER A 129 12.13 15.89 4.62
N ALA A 130 13.24 15.99 5.36
CA ALA A 130 13.43 15.25 6.61
C ALA A 130 12.30 15.45 7.64
N ASN A 131 11.65 16.63 7.64
CA ASN A 131 10.52 16.91 8.52
C ASN A 131 9.23 16.26 8.02
N GLN A 132 8.94 16.32 6.73
CA GLN A 132 7.77 15.65 6.16
C GLN A 132 7.86 14.13 6.27
N SER A 133 9.07 13.58 6.10
CA SER A 133 9.35 12.15 6.26
C SER A 133 9.00 11.63 7.66
N LYS A 134 9.09 12.46 8.72
CA LYS A 134 8.71 12.06 10.08
C LYS A 134 7.20 11.86 10.24
N ASN A 135 6.39 12.51 9.41
CA ASN A 135 4.93 12.40 9.46
C ASN A 135 4.41 11.12 8.76
N LEU A 136 5.29 10.38 8.10
CA LEU A 136 4.96 9.18 7.33
C LEU A 136 5.17 7.87 8.12
N ILE A 137 5.44 7.96 9.42
CA ILE A 137 5.60 6.80 10.30
C ILE A 137 4.37 5.87 10.24
N GLN A 138 3.16 6.45 10.19
CA GLN A 138 1.90 5.72 10.05
C GLN A 138 1.79 4.91 8.74
N ALA A 139 2.51 5.31 7.69
CA ALA A 139 2.60 4.60 6.42
C ALA A 139 3.66 3.48 6.45
N GLY A 140 4.26 3.22 7.61
CA GLY A 140 5.37 2.30 7.74
C GLY A 140 6.69 2.88 7.20
N TRP A 141 6.79 4.21 7.05
CA TRP A 141 7.99 4.90 6.59
C TRP A 141 8.80 5.42 7.78
N ASN A 142 9.97 4.80 8.04
CA ASN A 142 10.90 5.24 9.07
C ASN A 142 12.36 5.08 8.61
N PRO A 143 12.89 6.04 7.84
CA PRO A 143 14.23 5.93 7.24
C PRO A 143 15.38 6.06 8.27
N ASN A 144 15.09 6.60 9.46
CA ASN A 144 16.09 6.83 10.50
C ASN A 144 16.03 5.80 11.64
N ALA A 145 15.19 4.77 11.51
CA ALA A 145 15.09 3.72 12.52
C ALA A 145 16.40 2.93 12.61
N THR A 146 17.00 2.89 13.80
CA THR A 146 18.09 1.97 14.11
C THR A 146 17.50 0.58 14.37
N GLY A 147 17.06 -0.10 13.31
CA GLY A 147 16.40 -1.41 13.36
C GLY A 147 15.24 -1.52 12.36
N HIS A 148 14.99 -2.73 11.84
CA HIS A 148 13.90 -3.03 10.89
C HIS A 148 12.51 -3.06 11.54
N THR A 149 12.19 -2.13 12.45
CA THR A 149 10.92 -2.16 13.17
C THR A 149 10.01 -1.05 12.68
N ILE A 150 8.93 -1.44 12.00
CA ILE A 150 7.78 -0.55 11.79
C ILE A 150 7.08 -0.37 13.14
N LEU A 151 6.81 0.88 13.55
CA LEU A 151 6.16 1.19 14.84
C LEU A 151 4.73 0.64 14.97
N THR A 152 4.11 0.28 13.87
CA THR A 152 2.72 -0.19 13.80
C THR A 152 2.53 -1.70 13.97
N GLN A 153 3.60 -2.46 14.24
CA GLN A 153 3.52 -3.89 14.55
C GLN A 153 3.47 -4.11 16.07
N ASP A 154 2.44 -4.79 16.57
CA ASP A 154 2.41 -5.28 17.95
C ASP A 154 3.22 -6.58 18.06
N GLU A 155 4.29 -6.55 18.86
CA GLU A 155 5.20 -7.69 19.04
C GLU A 155 4.49 -8.93 19.62
N LYS A 156 3.44 -8.75 20.43
CA LYS A 156 2.74 -9.86 21.10
C LYS A 156 1.70 -10.52 20.20
N THR A 157 0.91 -9.72 19.49
CA THR A 157 -0.18 -10.22 18.63
C THR A 157 0.25 -10.42 17.18
N LYS A 158 1.43 -9.91 16.79
CA LYS A 158 1.94 -9.91 15.42
C LYS A 158 0.99 -9.24 14.42
N LYS A 159 0.05 -8.43 14.90
CA LYS A 159 -0.87 -7.64 14.09
C LYS A 159 -0.21 -6.33 13.71
N PHE A 160 -0.53 -5.86 12.51
CA PHE A 160 -0.06 -4.57 12.02
C PHE A 160 -1.18 -3.82 11.32
N GLU A 161 -1.07 -2.50 11.38
CA GLU A 161 -1.97 -1.57 10.71
C GLU A 161 -1.13 -0.49 10.03
N ILE A 162 -1.33 -0.26 8.74
CA ILE A 162 -0.55 0.72 7.98
C ILE A 162 -1.51 1.64 7.24
N TRP A 163 -1.28 2.94 7.38
CA TRP A 163 -2.05 4.00 6.75
C TRP A 163 -1.19 4.71 5.71
N VAL A 164 -1.35 4.35 4.44
CA VAL A 164 -0.55 4.91 3.34
C VAL A 164 -1.34 6.01 2.62
N PRO A 165 -0.91 7.28 2.66
CA PRO A 165 -1.57 8.34 1.89
C PRO A 165 -1.54 8.05 0.39
N PHE A 166 -2.57 8.44 -0.36
CA PHE A 166 -2.55 8.31 -1.82
C PHE A 166 -1.51 9.24 -2.47
N SER A 167 -1.23 10.40 -1.88
CA SER A 167 -0.09 11.27 -2.26
C SER A 167 1.28 10.64 -2.02
N TYR A 168 1.37 9.57 -1.23
CA TYR A 168 2.60 8.78 -1.05
C TYR A 168 2.76 7.71 -2.13
N ILE A 169 1.64 7.21 -2.67
CA ILE A 169 1.64 6.18 -3.71
C ILE A 169 1.76 6.82 -5.09
N PHE A 170 0.86 7.75 -5.41
CA PHE A 170 0.66 8.30 -6.75
C PHE A 170 1.28 9.68 -6.90
N GLY A 171 2.03 9.86 -8.00
CA GLY A 171 2.60 11.15 -8.36
C GLY A 171 1.53 12.20 -8.65
N ILE A 172 0.40 11.82 -9.26
CA ILE A 172 -0.67 12.79 -9.54
C ILE A 172 -1.19 13.46 -8.27
N PHE A 173 -1.39 12.71 -7.19
CA PHE A 173 -1.90 13.22 -5.93
C PHE A 173 -0.85 13.94 -5.08
N PHE A 174 0.43 13.71 -5.35
CA PHE A 174 1.51 14.49 -4.74
C PHE A 174 1.46 15.96 -5.21
N TYR A 175 1.22 16.18 -6.51
CA TYR A 175 1.20 17.52 -7.12
C TYR A 175 -0.19 18.15 -7.18
N TYR A 176 -1.24 17.35 -7.38
CA TYR A 176 -2.61 17.82 -7.54
C TYR A 176 -3.42 17.57 -6.26
N ARG A 177 -3.65 18.64 -5.50
CA ARG A 177 -4.36 18.59 -4.20
C ARG A 177 -5.77 19.18 -4.22
N ASN A 178 -6.31 19.42 -5.42
CA ASN A 178 -7.67 19.92 -5.54
C ASN A 178 -8.66 18.77 -5.48
N VAL A 179 -9.88 19.10 -5.04
CA VAL A 179 -11.00 18.17 -5.07
C VAL A 179 -11.34 17.77 -6.50
N MET A 180 -11.72 16.51 -6.69
CA MET A 180 -12.10 15.95 -7.98
C MET A 180 -13.55 15.48 -7.95
N PHE A 181 -14.17 15.48 -9.12
CA PHE A 181 -15.53 15.01 -9.33
C PHE A 181 -15.52 13.93 -10.41
N GLY A 182 -16.17 12.80 -10.14
CA GLY A 182 -16.34 11.72 -11.12
C GLY A 182 -16.11 10.34 -10.53
N HIS A 183 -15.82 9.39 -11.42
CA HIS A 183 -15.55 8.00 -11.08
C HIS A 183 -14.05 7.79 -10.85
N HIS A 184 -13.68 7.40 -9.62
CA HIS A 184 -12.32 7.04 -9.26
C HIS A 184 -12.24 5.52 -9.11
N SER A 185 -11.28 4.89 -9.77
CA SER A 185 -11.04 3.45 -9.65
C SER A 185 -9.57 3.22 -9.33
N ILE A 186 -9.30 2.45 -8.28
CA ILE A 186 -7.96 2.01 -7.90
C ILE A 186 -7.92 0.50 -7.96
N ARG A 187 -7.00 -0.03 -8.76
CA ARG A 187 -6.73 -1.46 -8.86
C ARG A 187 -5.41 -1.77 -8.19
N LEU A 188 -5.43 -2.68 -7.22
CA LEU A 188 -4.27 -3.20 -6.52
C LEU A 188 -4.07 -4.65 -6.94
N VAL A 189 -2.88 -5.00 -7.40
CA VAL A 189 -2.51 -6.39 -7.72
C VAL A 189 -1.52 -6.86 -6.68
N ARG A 190 -1.87 -7.92 -5.94
CA ARG A 190 -1.00 -8.53 -4.93
C ARG A 190 0.23 -9.15 -5.59
N LYS A 191 1.38 -9.04 -4.90
CA LYS A 191 2.62 -9.65 -5.36
C LYS A 191 2.60 -11.17 -5.15
N ALA A 192 2.87 -11.93 -6.20
CA ALA A 192 2.96 -13.38 -6.13
C ALA A 192 4.21 -13.84 -5.36
N HIS A 193 4.14 -15.02 -4.74
CA HIS A 193 5.26 -15.62 -4.03
C HIS A 193 6.37 -16.03 -5.01
N LEU A 194 7.61 -15.55 -4.78
CA LEU A 194 8.73 -15.66 -5.73
C LEU A 194 9.13 -17.10 -6.09
N SER A 195 8.91 -18.09 -5.22
CA SER A 195 9.27 -19.49 -5.52
C SER A 195 8.42 -20.10 -6.66
N GLN A 196 7.18 -19.63 -6.85
CA GLN A 196 6.30 -20.13 -7.92
C GLN A 196 6.68 -19.57 -9.29
N ARG A 197 7.12 -18.29 -9.35
CA ARG A 197 7.60 -17.66 -10.60
C ARG A 197 8.81 -18.37 -11.20
N GLN A 198 9.72 -18.87 -10.36
CA GLN A 198 10.88 -19.62 -10.84
C GLN A 198 10.46 -21.00 -11.39
N SER A 199 9.53 -21.71 -10.76
CA SER A 199 9.01 -22.98 -11.28
C SER A 199 8.22 -22.83 -12.58
N GLU A 200 7.42 -21.76 -12.72
CA GLU A 200 6.67 -21.50 -13.96
C GLU A 200 7.57 -21.10 -15.12
N ASN A 201 8.55 -20.22 -14.87
CA ASN A 201 9.54 -19.85 -15.88
C ASN A 201 10.39 -21.05 -16.32
N ASN A 202 10.73 -21.95 -15.39
CA ASN A 202 11.46 -23.18 -15.71
C ASN A 202 10.58 -24.17 -16.49
N ALA A 203 9.30 -24.33 -16.14
CA ALA A 203 8.37 -25.20 -16.86
C ALA A 203 8.07 -24.72 -18.29
N VAL A 204 8.04 -23.40 -18.52
CA VAL A 204 7.89 -22.81 -19.87
C VAL A 204 9.18 -22.98 -20.69
N ALA A 205 10.35 -22.85 -20.06
CA ALA A 205 11.64 -23.07 -20.73
C ALA A 205 11.85 -24.54 -21.15
N GLU A 206 11.38 -25.51 -20.37
CA GLU A 206 11.44 -26.94 -20.72
C GLU A 206 10.49 -27.30 -21.88
N ASN A 207 9.31 -26.67 -21.97
CA ASN A 207 8.36 -26.92 -23.06
C ASN A 207 8.72 -26.20 -24.37
N SER A 208 9.57 -25.16 -24.33
CA SER A 208 10.10 -24.50 -25.54
C SER A 208 11.26 -25.26 -26.19
N ASN A 209 11.80 -26.28 -25.53
CA ASN A 209 12.92 -27.10 -26.02
C ASN A 209 12.46 -28.49 -26.52
N ARG A 210 11.16 -28.67 -26.81
CA ARG A 210 10.60 -29.85 -27.45
C ARG A 210 10.04 -29.56 -28.84
#